data_AF-A0AAN6L6U1-F1
#
_entry.id   AF-A0AAN6L6U1-F1
#
_cell.length_a   1.000
_cell.length_b   1.000
_cell.length_c   1.000
_cell.angle_alpha   90.00
_cell.angle_beta   90.00
_cell.angle_gamma   90.00
#
_symmetry.space_group_name_H-M   'P 1'
#
loop_
_entity.id
_entity.type
_entity.pdbx_description
1 polymer ?
#
loop_
_entity_poly.entity_id
_entity_poly.type
_entity_poly.pdbx_seq_one_letter_code
_entity_poly.pdbx_strand_id
1 'polypeptide(L)'
;MAMEPQHTPTAVHVEKSMHSHTTANGSSVEVKPSTDSEISGIVTEPTPMWVKIRKTMREPFSEFFGVFILILFGDGSVAQVVLSSETKGDYQSISWGWGLGVMLGVYCSGISGAHLNPAVTLANCIFRRFPWRKFFPYAIAQTLGAFIASGIVYANYKSAIDVFEGGVGIRTVGLDTSSAGIFCTYPAPFMTKTGQFFSEVIASAILMFMIFALLDNNNNGAGNLTPLGLFFVIFGIGACFGWETGYAINLARDFGPRLMSYFLGYGHGVPMVAPFVGCTLGGFLYDVFLYTGPSPVNTPWMGLSRLIRPTPTVWSNTKTDRYV
;
A
#
# COMPACT_ATOMS: atom_id res chain seq x y z
N MET A 1 -47.91 -18.85 39.25
CA MET A 1 -48.14 -17.59 38.50
C MET A 1 -46.77 -17.09 38.04
N ALA A 2 -46.35 -17.16 36.78
CA ALA A 2 -46.78 -17.84 35.56
C ALA A 2 -45.49 -18.03 34.73
N MET A 3 -45.37 -19.15 34.02
CA MET A 3 -44.33 -19.41 33.02
C MET A 3 -44.75 -18.85 31.66
N GLU A 4 -43.78 -18.36 30.87
CA GLU A 4 -43.59 -18.48 29.38
C GLU A 4 -42.83 -17.26 28.80
N PRO A 5 -42.28 -17.31 27.55
CA PRO A 5 -41.44 -18.36 26.96
C PRO A 5 -40.23 -17.81 26.15
N GLN A 6 -39.37 -18.72 25.68
CA GLN A 6 -38.27 -18.46 24.74
C GLN A 6 -38.79 -18.20 23.32
N HIS A 7 -38.25 -17.18 22.64
CA HIS A 7 -38.53 -16.90 21.23
C HIS A 7 -37.38 -17.39 20.33
N THR A 8 -37.70 -18.35 19.46
CA THR A 8 -36.97 -18.72 18.24
C THR A 8 -37.15 -17.64 17.16
N PRO A 9 -36.15 -17.37 16.31
CA PRO A 9 -36.30 -16.44 15.19
C PRO A 9 -36.94 -17.12 13.97
N THR A 10 -38.09 -16.61 13.55
CA THR A 10 -38.79 -16.99 12.32
C THR A 10 -38.17 -16.26 11.11
N ALA A 11 -37.93 -16.98 10.02
CA ALA A 11 -37.44 -16.45 8.76
C ALA A 11 -38.42 -15.42 8.17
N VAL A 12 -37.93 -14.21 7.89
CA VAL A 12 -38.71 -13.18 7.18
C VAL A 12 -38.40 -13.27 5.69
N HIS A 13 -39.37 -13.79 4.95
CA HIS A 13 -39.46 -13.65 3.49
C HIS A 13 -39.56 -12.16 3.14
N VAL A 14 -38.64 -11.66 2.32
CA VAL A 14 -38.75 -10.32 1.73
C VAL A 14 -39.79 -10.37 0.61
N GLU A 15 -40.99 -9.91 0.92
CA GLU A 15 -42.08 -9.68 -0.02
C GLU A 15 -41.73 -8.46 -0.90
N LYS A 16 -41.65 -8.66 -2.22
CA LYS A 16 -41.46 -7.56 -3.18
C LYS A 16 -42.74 -6.73 -3.24
N SER A 17 -42.70 -5.54 -2.65
CA SER A 17 -43.70 -4.48 -2.78
C SER A 17 -44.09 -4.24 -4.25
N MET A 18 -45.37 -4.51 -4.59
CA MET A 18 -46.04 -4.00 -5.79
C MET A 18 -46.36 -2.53 -5.57
N HIS A 19 -45.78 -1.63 -6.38
CA HIS A 19 -46.29 -0.27 -6.50
C HIS A 19 -47.36 -0.23 -7.59
N SER A 20 -48.62 -0.15 -7.19
CA SER A 20 -49.73 0.15 -8.10
C SER A 20 -49.89 1.67 -8.23
N HIS A 21 -49.64 2.21 -9.43
CA HIS A 21 -50.08 3.55 -9.79
C HIS A 21 -51.54 3.49 -10.27
N THR A 22 -52.45 4.08 -9.50
CA THR A 22 -53.86 4.23 -9.89
C THR A 22 -54.03 5.49 -10.74
N THR A 23 -54.35 5.34 -12.03
CA THR A 23 -54.83 6.45 -12.85
C THR A 23 -56.35 6.55 -12.75
N ALA A 24 -56.87 7.79 -12.73
CA ALA A 24 -58.29 8.10 -12.67
C ALA A 24 -59.00 7.75 -14.00
N ASN A 25 -59.29 6.46 -14.19
CA ASN A 25 -60.40 5.90 -14.98
C ASN A 25 -60.32 4.38 -14.83
N GLY A 26 -61.38 3.77 -14.29
CA GLY A 26 -61.40 2.38 -13.82
C GLY A 26 -61.36 1.31 -14.90
N SER A 27 -60.22 1.15 -15.58
CA SER A 27 -59.92 -0.02 -16.41
C SER A 27 -58.57 -0.60 -16.02
N SER A 28 -58.56 -1.82 -15.47
CA SER A 28 -57.35 -2.58 -15.18
C SER A 28 -56.74 -3.09 -16.49
N VAL A 29 -55.59 -2.54 -16.90
CA VAL A 29 -54.76 -3.10 -17.97
C VAL A 29 -53.87 -4.18 -17.35
N GLU A 30 -54.15 -5.43 -17.68
CA GLU A 30 -53.31 -6.57 -17.30
C GLU A 30 -52.05 -6.56 -18.16
N VAL A 31 -50.93 -6.11 -17.59
CA VAL A 31 -49.61 -6.22 -18.26
C VAL A 31 -49.18 -7.68 -18.19
N LYS A 32 -49.35 -8.42 -19.29
CA LYS A 32 -48.76 -9.75 -19.44
C LYS A 32 -47.24 -9.66 -19.27
N PRO A 33 -46.60 -10.61 -18.55
CA PRO A 33 -45.14 -10.68 -18.54
C PRO A 33 -44.67 -10.93 -19.97
N SER A 34 -43.80 -10.07 -20.49
CA SER A 34 -43.12 -10.32 -21.75
C SER A 34 -42.33 -11.62 -21.60
N THR A 35 -42.62 -12.58 -22.47
CA THR A 35 -41.85 -13.82 -22.60
C THR A 35 -40.39 -13.48 -22.90
N ASP A 36 -39.46 -14.17 -22.23
CA ASP A 36 -38.00 -14.04 -22.35
C ASP A 36 -37.42 -14.16 -23.78
N SER A 37 -38.25 -14.32 -24.81
CA SER A 37 -37.87 -14.48 -26.21
C SER A 37 -37.48 -13.20 -26.93
N GLU A 38 -37.82 -12.01 -26.41
CA GLU A 38 -37.54 -10.72 -27.09
C GLU A 38 -36.18 -10.09 -26.74
N ILE A 39 -35.42 -10.62 -25.78
CA ILE A 39 -34.07 -10.14 -25.42
C ILE A 39 -32.98 -10.99 -26.10
N SER A 40 -33.20 -11.44 -27.34
CA SER A 40 -32.24 -12.25 -28.09
C SER A 40 -31.44 -11.44 -29.13
N GLY A 41 -31.63 -10.12 -29.20
CA GLY A 41 -31.08 -9.26 -30.27
C GLY A 41 -30.03 -8.23 -29.86
N ILE A 42 -29.60 -8.15 -28.59
CA ILE A 42 -28.52 -7.21 -28.23
C ILE A 42 -27.19 -7.81 -28.69
N VAL A 43 -26.77 -7.43 -29.90
CA VAL A 43 -25.38 -7.60 -30.35
C VAL A 43 -24.52 -6.83 -29.36
N THR A 44 -23.89 -7.55 -28.43
CA THR A 44 -22.93 -6.95 -27.50
C THR A 44 -21.66 -6.67 -28.28
N GLU A 45 -21.39 -5.38 -28.53
CA GLU A 45 -20.15 -4.93 -29.14
C GLU A 45 -18.95 -5.60 -28.43
N PRO A 46 -17.99 -6.18 -29.19
CA PRO A 46 -16.88 -6.88 -28.59
C PRO A 46 -16.10 -5.94 -27.68
N THR A 47 -15.96 -6.33 -26.41
CA THR A 47 -15.27 -5.51 -25.41
C THR A 47 -13.83 -5.19 -25.85
N PRO A 48 -13.43 -3.90 -25.91
CA PRO A 48 -12.09 -3.52 -26.33
C PRO A 48 -11.00 -4.20 -25.50
N MET A 49 -9.85 -4.53 -26.12
CA MET A 49 -8.74 -5.22 -25.45
C MET A 49 -8.25 -4.46 -24.21
N TRP A 50 -8.21 -3.13 -24.27
CA TRP A 50 -7.83 -2.29 -23.13
C TRP A 50 -8.72 -2.50 -21.90
N VAL A 51 -10.03 -2.68 -22.09
CA VAL A 51 -10.96 -2.91 -20.97
C VAL A 51 -10.64 -4.24 -20.27
N LYS A 52 -10.25 -5.27 -21.03
CA LYS A 52 -9.83 -6.58 -20.48
C LYS A 52 -8.51 -6.46 -19.71
N ILE A 53 -7.50 -5.80 -20.29
CA ILE A 53 -6.22 -5.55 -19.63
C ILE A 53 -6.43 -4.78 -18.33
N ARG A 54 -7.18 -3.66 -18.40
CA ARG A 54 -7.49 -2.83 -17.22
C ARG A 54 -8.18 -3.63 -16.14
N LYS A 55 -9.12 -4.52 -16.49
CA LYS A 55 -9.82 -5.38 -15.52
C LYS A 55 -8.89 -6.39 -14.85
N THR A 56 -7.96 -6.98 -15.58
CA THR A 56 -6.99 -7.95 -15.03
C THR A 56 -5.89 -7.28 -14.22
N MET A 57 -5.44 -6.09 -14.63
CA MET A 57 -4.31 -5.37 -14.03
C MET A 57 -4.73 -4.31 -13.00
N ARG A 58 -5.99 -4.31 -12.54
CA ARG A 58 -6.51 -3.30 -11.60
C ARG A 58 -5.66 -3.19 -10.34
N GLU A 59 -5.27 -4.31 -9.76
CA GLU A 59 -4.48 -4.35 -8.53
C GLU A 59 -3.05 -3.82 -8.74
N PRO A 60 -2.25 -4.30 -9.72
CA PRO A 60 -0.97 -3.67 -10.05
C PRO A 60 -1.07 -2.17 -10.37
N PHE A 61 -2.06 -1.73 -11.16
CA PHE A 61 -2.23 -0.29 -11.45
C PHE A 61 -2.58 0.50 -10.20
N SER A 62 -3.37 -0.07 -9.30
CA SER A 62 -3.69 0.51 -8.01
C SER A 62 -2.42 0.72 -7.18
N GLU A 63 -1.57 -0.31 -7.03
CA GLU A 63 -0.28 -0.20 -6.34
C GLU A 63 0.68 0.80 -6.99
N PHE A 64 0.75 0.82 -8.32
CA PHE A 64 1.55 1.78 -9.08
C PHE A 64 1.17 3.21 -8.72
N PHE A 65 -0.11 3.56 -8.80
CA PHE A 65 -0.56 4.93 -8.54
C PHE A 65 -0.49 5.30 -7.05
N GLY A 66 -0.66 4.34 -6.14
CA GLY A 66 -0.43 4.57 -4.72
C GLY A 66 1.00 4.98 -4.40
N VAL A 67 1.98 4.21 -4.89
CA VAL A 67 3.39 4.53 -4.69
C VAL A 67 3.80 5.77 -5.46
N PHE A 68 3.22 5.99 -6.64
CA PHE A 68 3.43 7.22 -7.40
C PHE A 68 3.03 8.46 -6.60
N ILE A 69 1.84 8.48 -6.00
CA ILE A 69 1.39 9.59 -5.14
C ILE A 69 2.26 9.71 -3.89
N LEU A 70 2.58 8.59 -3.25
CA LEU A 70 3.47 8.55 -2.09
C LEU A 70 4.80 9.26 -2.37
N ILE A 71 5.43 8.97 -3.52
CA ILE A 71 6.73 9.56 -3.90
C ILE A 71 6.62 11.01 -4.33
N LEU A 72 5.56 11.40 -5.05
CA LEU A 72 5.37 12.82 -5.40
C LEU A 72 5.33 13.73 -4.17
N PHE A 73 4.64 13.29 -3.10
CA PHE A 73 4.56 14.05 -1.86
C PHE A 73 5.84 13.92 -1.01
N GLY A 74 6.35 12.71 -0.86
CA GLY A 74 7.57 12.42 -0.11
C GLY A 74 8.79 13.17 -0.66
N ASP A 75 9.23 12.80 -1.87
CA ASP A 75 10.40 13.41 -2.50
C ASP A 75 10.17 14.90 -2.79
N GLY A 76 8.95 15.30 -3.13
CA GLY A 76 8.60 16.72 -3.34
C GLY A 76 8.81 17.58 -2.08
N SER A 77 8.45 17.05 -0.90
CA SER A 77 8.70 17.75 0.37
C SER A 77 10.20 17.86 0.67
N VAL A 78 10.99 16.81 0.39
CA VAL A 78 12.45 16.85 0.55
C VAL A 78 13.08 17.85 -0.42
N ALA A 79 12.65 17.84 -1.68
CA ALA A 79 13.12 18.78 -2.70
C ALA A 79 12.88 20.24 -2.28
N GLN A 80 11.70 20.55 -1.77
CA GLN A 80 11.38 21.89 -1.31
C GLN A 80 12.28 22.33 -0.14
N VAL A 81 12.50 21.48 0.85
CA VAL A 81 13.34 21.83 2.01
C VAL A 81 14.81 21.98 1.61
N VAL A 82 15.37 20.98 0.91
CA VAL A 82 16.79 20.96 0.52
C VAL A 82 17.12 22.10 -0.43
N LEU A 83 16.36 22.23 -1.53
CA LEU A 83 16.70 23.19 -2.59
C LEU A 83 16.38 24.64 -2.23
N SER A 84 15.58 24.86 -1.18
CA SER A 84 15.34 26.21 -0.64
C SER A 84 16.27 26.57 0.52
N SER A 85 17.23 25.70 0.85
CA SER A 85 18.10 25.84 2.03
C SER A 85 17.29 26.10 3.30
N GLU A 86 16.24 25.28 3.51
CA GLU A 86 15.33 25.30 4.67
C GLU A 86 14.49 26.59 4.82
N THR A 87 14.46 27.47 3.81
CA THR A 87 13.62 28.69 3.85
C THR A 87 12.15 28.42 3.54
N LYS A 88 11.82 27.24 2.99
CA LYS A 88 10.45 26.80 2.65
C LYS A 88 10.03 25.49 3.33
N GLY A 89 10.60 25.22 4.51
CA GLY A 89 10.24 24.09 5.36
C GLY A 89 11.46 23.54 6.09
N ASP A 90 11.22 22.57 6.96
CA ASP A 90 12.22 21.90 7.78
C ASP A 90 12.02 20.38 7.77
N TYR A 91 12.78 19.65 8.60
CA TYR A 91 12.65 18.20 8.74
C TYR A 91 11.24 17.73 9.16
N GLN A 92 10.51 18.54 9.95
CA GLN A 92 9.13 18.22 10.32
C GLN A 92 8.21 18.30 9.10
N SER A 93 8.38 19.33 8.25
CA SER A 93 7.63 19.43 7.00
C SER A 93 7.85 18.24 6.05
N ILE A 94 9.06 17.68 6.03
CA ILE A 94 9.36 16.42 5.31
C ILE A 94 8.54 15.27 5.90
N SER A 95 8.56 15.10 7.23
CA SER A 95 7.81 14.03 7.90
C SER A 95 6.30 14.13 7.63
N TRP A 96 5.75 15.35 7.59
CA TRP A 96 4.37 15.60 7.15
C TRP A 96 4.14 15.20 5.69
N GLY A 97 5.06 15.56 4.79
CA GLY A 97 4.99 15.19 3.37
C GLY A 97 4.93 13.68 3.15
N TRP A 98 5.79 12.91 3.83
CA TRP A 98 5.78 11.44 3.76
C TRP A 98 4.51 10.84 4.34
N GLY A 99 4.04 11.33 5.50
CA GLY A 99 2.78 10.89 6.09
C GLY A 99 1.60 11.12 5.15
N LEU A 100 1.48 12.32 4.58
CA LEU A 100 0.41 12.68 3.64
C LEU A 100 0.49 11.83 2.37
N GLY A 101 1.69 11.62 1.84
CA GLY A 101 1.94 10.78 0.67
C GLY A 101 1.44 9.35 0.89
N VAL A 102 1.72 8.74 2.04
CA VAL A 102 1.22 7.41 2.37
C VAL A 102 -0.31 7.40 2.49
N MET A 103 -0.90 8.34 3.23
CA MET A 103 -2.35 8.41 3.38
C MET A 103 -3.08 8.53 2.04
N LEU A 104 -2.65 9.45 1.18
CA LEU A 104 -3.25 9.67 -0.14
C LEU A 104 -2.96 8.49 -1.08
N GLY A 105 -1.78 7.89 -0.98
CA GLY A 105 -1.44 6.67 -1.70
C GLY A 105 -2.37 5.52 -1.33
N VAL A 106 -2.72 5.38 -0.04
CA VAL A 106 -3.66 4.35 0.45
C VAL A 106 -5.06 4.62 -0.09
N TYR A 107 -5.55 5.86 -0.06
CA TYR A 107 -6.82 6.22 -0.68
C TYR A 107 -6.87 5.91 -2.18
N CYS A 108 -5.78 6.19 -2.91
CA CYS A 108 -5.66 5.86 -4.31
C CYS A 108 -5.66 4.34 -4.56
N SER A 109 -5.19 3.56 -3.58
CA SER A 109 -4.86 2.15 -3.76
C SER A 109 -5.81 1.16 -3.13
N GLY A 110 -7.01 1.61 -2.72
CA GLY A 110 -7.97 0.74 -2.05
C GLY A 110 -8.33 -0.54 -2.82
N ILE A 111 -8.25 -0.52 -4.16
CA ILE A 111 -8.56 -1.70 -5.01
C ILE A 111 -7.59 -2.87 -4.75
N SER A 112 -6.32 -2.59 -4.45
CA SER A 112 -5.27 -3.59 -4.25
C SER A 112 -5.11 -4.03 -2.79
N GLY A 113 -5.77 -3.36 -1.86
CA GLY A 113 -5.47 -3.45 -0.42
C GLY A 113 -4.37 -2.49 0.04
N ALA A 114 -3.82 -1.67 -0.86
CA ALA A 114 -2.87 -0.59 -0.58
C ALA A 114 -1.63 -1.03 0.22
N HIS A 115 -0.87 -2.01 -0.30
CA HIS A 115 0.37 -2.43 0.34
C HIS A 115 1.48 -1.39 0.20
N LEU A 116 1.62 -0.81 -1.00
CA LEU A 116 2.54 0.28 -1.37
C LEU A 116 4.02 0.04 -1.07
N ASN A 117 4.36 -1.16 -0.64
CA ASN A 117 5.66 -1.51 -0.11
C ASN A 117 5.90 -3.02 -0.31
N PRO A 118 6.99 -3.42 -0.99
CA PRO A 118 7.32 -4.83 -1.18
C PRO A 118 7.48 -5.60 0.14
N ALA A 119 8.02 -4.97 1.18
CA ALA A 119 8.20 -5.61 2.50
C ALA A 119 6.87 -5.84 3.23
N VAL A 120 5.94 -4.87 3.14
CA VAL A 120 4.56 -5.03 3.64
C VAL A 120 3.82 -6.11 2.85
N THR A 121 4.02 -6.17 1.54
CA THR A 121 3.44 -7.21 0.68
C THR A 121 3.93 -8.60 1.11
N LEU A 122 5.24 -8.75 1.35
CA LEU A 122 5.81 -10.00 1.86
C LEU A 122 5.23 -10.38 3.22
N ALA A 123 5.15 -9.44 4.17
CA ALA A 123 4.58 -9.71 5.48
C ALA A 123 3.12 -10.17 5.38
N ASN A 124 2.31 -9.58 4.49
CA ASN A 124 0.95 -10.04 4.23
C ASN A 124 0.89 -11.44 3.58
N CYS A 125 1.85 -11.80 2.71
CA CYS A 125 1.98 -13.16 2.18
C CYS A 125 2.20 -14.17 3.30
N ILE A 126 3.05 -13.83 4.27
CA ILE A 126 3.42 -14.69 5.40
C ILE A 126 2.24 -14.80 6.38
N PHE A 127 1.71 -13.68 6.87
CA PHE A 127 0.85 -13.65 8.05
C PHE A 127 -0.65 -13.48 7.75
N ARG A 128 -1.03 -12.93 6.59
CA ARG A 128 -2.43 -12.57 6.27
C ARG A 128 -3.00 -13.28 5.05
N ARG A 129 -2.38 -14.38 4.63
CA ARG A 129 -2.82 -15.19 3.48
C ARG A 129 -2.95 -14.34 2.20
N PHE A 130 -2.09 -13.35 2.02
CA PHE A 130 -2.01 -12.69 0.72
C PHE A 130 -1.42 -13.67 -0.32
N PRO A 131 -1.97 -13.77 -1.55
CA PRO A 131 -1.50 -14.76 -2.51
C PRO A 131 -0.06 -14.49 -2.99
N TRP A 132 0.85 -15.44 -2.78
CA TRP A 132 2.26 -15.31 -3.16
C TRP A 132 2.48 -15.00 -4.65
N ARG A 133 1.63 -15.51 -5.53
CA ARG A 133 1.68 -15.20 -6.98
C ARG A 133 1.53 -13.72 -7.31
N LYS A 134 0.94 -12.93 -6.41
CA LYS A 134 0.75 -11.49 -6.57
C LYS A 134 1.95 -10.67 -6.07
N PHE A 135 2.86 -11.28 -5.32
CA PHE A 135 4.02 -10.58 -4.74
C PHE A 135 4.85 -9.86 -5.81
N PHE A 136 5.31 -10.57 -6.84
CA PHE A 136 6.14 -9.95 -7.88
C PHE A 136 5.40 -8.90 -8.72
N PRO A 137 4.16 -9.13 -9.19
CA PRO A 137 3.37 -8.08 -9.84
C PRO A 137 3.22 -6.81 -9.00
N TYR A 138 2.98 -6.95 -7.69
CA TYR A 138 2.89 -5.81 -6.77
C TYR A 138 4.25 -5.09 -6.65
N ALA A 139 5.33 -5.82 -6.36
CA ALA A 139 6.66 -5.24 -6.19
C ALA A 139 7.15 -4.50 -7.44
N ILE A 140 6.89 -5.04 -8.64
CA ILE A 140 7.21 -4.39 -9.91
C ILE A 140 6.39 -3.11 -10.08
N ALA A 141 5.08 -3.17 -9.86
CA ALA A 141 4.20 -2.01 -10.00
C ALA A 141 4.57 -0.88 -9.02
N GLN A 142 4.81 -1.22 -7.76
CA GLN A 142 5.27 -0.29 -6.72
C GLN A 142 6.58 0.39 -7.14
N THR A 143 7.57 -0.39 -7.57
CA THR A 143 8.89 0.12 -7.97
C THR A 143 8.79 1.03 -9.20
N LEU A 144 7.98 0.65 -10.20
CA LEU A 144 7.76 1.49 -11.39
C LEU A 144 7.03 2.79 -11.03
N GLY A 145 6.06 2.75 -10.12
CA GLY A 145 5.37 3.94 -9.62
C GLY A 145 6.36 4.93 -9.00
N ALA A 146 7.25 4.43 -8.14
CA ALA A 146 8.28 5.24 -7.50
C ALA A 146 9.31 5.79 -8.49
N PHE A 147 9.77 4.94 -9.42
CA PHE A 147 10.69 5.33 -10.48
C PHE A 147 10.15 6.49 -11.32
N ILE A 148 8.90 6.39 -11.80
CA ILE A 148 8.32 7.44 -12.64
C ILE A 148 8.04 8.72 -11.84
N ALA A 149 7.49 8.60 -10.62
CA ALA A 149 7.21 9.76 -9.77
C ALA A 149 8.47 10.56 -9.43
N SER A 150 9.58 9.89 -9.10
CA SER A 150 10.86 10.58 -8.84
C SER A 150 11.39 11.34 -10.05
N GLY A 151 11.20 10.81 -11.27
CA GLY A 151 11.53 11.53 -12.51
C GLY A 151 10.69 12.79 -12.71
N ILE A 152 9.41 12.75 -12.31
CA ILE A 152 8.53 13.93 -12.34
C ILE A 152 8.97 14.96 -11.29
N VAL A 153 9.33 14.55 -10.07
CA VAL A 153 9.88 15.46 -9.05
C VAL A 153 11.17 16.11 -9.56
N TYR A 154 12.08 15.33 -10.13
CA TYR A 154 13.29 15.87 -10.75
C TYR A 154 12.97 16.89 -11.84
N ALA A 155 12.06 16.57 -12.77
CA ALA A 155 11.67 17.47 -13.85
C ALA A 155 11.09 18.79 -13.31
N ASN A 156 10.26 18.70 -12.26
CA ASN A 156 9.66 19.87 -11.60
C ASN A 156 10.71 20.78 -10.93
N TYR A 157 11.73 20.18 -10.31
CA TYR A 157 12.77 20.92 -9.57
C TYR A 157 14.09 21.11 -10.33
N LYS A 158 14.16 20.74 -11.62
CA LYS A 158 15.41 20.70 -12.38
C LYS A 158 16.21 22.01 -12.30
N SER A 159 15.55 23.15 -12.47
CA SER A 159 16.22 24.46 -12.43
C SER A 159 16.81 24.77 -11.04
N ALA A 160 16.09 24.41 -9.98
CA ALA A 160 16.56 24.60 -8.61
C ALA A 160 17.73 23.65 -8.29
N ILE A 161 17.67 22.40 -8.77
CA ILE A 161 18.78 21.44 -8.69
C ILE A 161 20.02 21.97 -9.41
N ASP A 162 19.87 22.47 -10.64
CA ASP A 162 21.00 23.03 -11.40
C ASP A 162 21.67 24.20 -10.67
N VAL A 163 20.89 25.06 -9.99
CA VAL A 163 21.45 26.15 -9.17
C VAL A 163 22.11 25.61 -7.90
N PHE A 164 21.46 24.69 -7.20
CA PHE A 164 21.92 24.12 -5.93
C PHE A 164 23.22 23.33 -6.08
N GLU A 165 23.35 22.54 -7.15
CA GLU A 165 24.55 21.75 -7.44
C GLU A 165 25.63 22.53 -8.20
N GLY A 166 25.41 23.83 -8.48
CA GLY A 166 26.41 24.72 -9.06
C GLY A 166 26.53 24.70 -10.59
N GLY A 167 25.57 24.11 -11.30
CA GLY A 167 25.52 24.17 -12.76
C GLY A 167 24.60 23.13 -13.41
N VAL A 168 24.33 23.36 -14.70
CA VAL A 168 23.52 22.45 -15.52
C VAL A 168 24.23 21.11 -15.68
N GLY A 169 23.53 20.03 -15.34
CA GLY A 169 24.01 18.65 -15.53
C GLY A 169 25.01 18.16 -14.48
N ILE A 170 25.32 18.96 -13.47
CA ILE A 170 26.14 18.54 -12.32
C ILE A 170 25.24 17.77 -11.36
N ARG A 171 25.54 16.47 -11.13
CA ARG A 171 24.78 15.58 -10.24
C ARG A 171 25.72 14.91 -9.26
N THR A 172 25.59 15.22 -7.97
CA THR A 172 26.57 14.84 -6.96
C THR A 172 25.95 14.00 -5.85
N VAL A 173 26.78 13.18 -5.20
CA VAL A 173 26.39 12.35 -4.06
C VAL A 173 27.40 12.58 -2.94
N GLY A 174 26.92 12.92 -1.74
CA GLY A 174 27.74 13.02 -0.53
C GLY A 174 28.51 14.33 -0.35
N LEU A 175 28.33 15.31 -1.23
CA LEU A 175 28.81 16.68 -1.03
C LEU A 175 27.74 17.52 -0.31
N ASP A 176 28.13 18.65 0.29
CA ASP A 176 27.17 19.57 0.95
C ASP A 176 26.12 20.13 -0.03
N THR A 177 26.47 20.24 -1.31
CA THR A 177 25.57 20.66 -2.38
C THR A 177 24.88 19.48 -3.09
N SER A 178 24.94 18.26 -2.56
CA SER A 178 24.33 17.08 -3.18
C SER A 178 22.81 17.07 -3.04
N SER A 179 22.09 17.05 -4.16
CA SER A 179 20.62 16.85 -4.18
C SER A 179 20.17 15.40 -4.26
N ALA A 180 21.09 14.42 -4.27
CA ALA A 180 20.73 13.00 -4.39
C ALA A 180 19.78 12.50 -3.28
N GLY A 181 19.88 13.09 -2.09
CA GLY A 181 19.05 12.77 -0.92
C GLY A 181 17.56 13.11 -1.07
N ILE A 182 17.20 13.87 -2.12
CA ILE A 182 15.80 14.12 -2.49
C ILE A 182 15.10 12.84 -2.90
N PHE A 183 15.81 11.96 -3.62
CA PHE A 183 15.20 10.81 -4.29
C PHE A 183 15.28 9.54 -3.45
N CYS A 184 16.44 9.28 -2.86
CA CYS A 184 16.71 8.04 -2.12
C CYS A 184 17.49 8.35 -0.86
N THR A 185 17.44 7.43 0.11
CA THR A 185 18.05 7.70 1.40
C THR A 185 19.56 7.46 1.38
N TYR A 186 20.25 8.27 2.16
CA TYR A 186 21.67 8.13 2.46
C TYR A 186 21.83 8.22 3.98
N PRO A 187 22.62 7.31 4.59
CA PRO A 187 22.80 7.30 6.03
C PRO A 187 23.61 8.51 6.50
N ALA A 188 23.36 8.94 7.73
CA ALA A 188 24.16 9.98 8.36
C ALA A 188 25.65 9.58 8.44
N PRO A 189 26.60 10.52 8.35
CA PRO A 189 28.04 10.21 8.25
C PRO A 189 28.61 9.39 9.41
N PHE A 190 28.00 9.48 10.60
CA PHE A 190 28.44 8.76 11.80
C PHE A 190 27.94 7.30 11.87
N MET A 191 27.05 6.89 10.97
CA MET A 191 26.39 5.58 11.07
C MET A 191 27.28 4.45 10.54
N THR A 192 27.51 3.44 11.37
CA THR A 192 28.13 2.17 10.93
C THR A 192 27.15 1.35 10.07
N LYS A 193 27.65 0.45 9.23
CA LYS A 193 26.78 -0.44 8.41
C LYS A 193 25.82 -1.28 9.26
N THR A 194 26.28 -1.76 10.41
CA THR A 194 25.44 -2.49 11.37
C THR A 194 24.35 -1.59 11.94
N GLY A 195 24.69 -0.35 12.33
CA GLY A 195 23.73 0.63 12.82
C GLY A 195 22.67 0.97 11.76
N GLN A 196 23.08 1.16 10.50
CA GLN A 196 22.17 1.44 9.38
C GLN A 196 21.14 0.31 9.22
N PHE A 197 21.61 -0.94 9.21
CA PHE A 197 20.73 -2.10 9.11
C PHE A 197 19.76 -2.20 10.30
N PHE A 198 20.26 -1.99 11.51
CA PHE A 198 19.46 -2.06 12.74
C PHE A 198 18.37 -0.99 12.79
N SER A 199 18.71 0.25 12.43
CA SER A 199 17.79 1.39 12.39
C SER A 199 16.60 1.11 11.45
N GLU A 200 16.89 0.61 10.24
CA GLU A 200 15.88 0.27 9.25
C GLU A 200 15.03 -0.95 9.63
N VAL A 201 15.62 -1.94 10.32
CA VAL A 201 14.87 -3.08 10.89
C VAL A 201 13.87 -2.59 11.94
N ILE A 202 14.28 -1.71 12.86
CA ILE A 202 13.40 -1.16 13.90
C ILE A 202 12.25 -0.38 13.27
N ALA A 203 12.55 0.60 12.43
CA ALA A 203 11.53 1.45 11.82
C ALA A 203 10.53 0.64 10.99
N SER A 204 11.00 -0.36 10.24
CA SER A 204 10.14 -1.25 9.44
C SER A 204 9.33 -2.23 10.30
N ALA A 205 9.85 -2.64 11.46
CA ALA A 205 9.11 -3.46 12.42
C ALA A 205 7.97 -2.67 13.06
N ILE A 206 8.22 -1.42 13.48
CA ILE A 206 7.19 -0.51 13.99
C ILE A 206 6.10 -0.30 12.93
N LEU A 207 6.51 -0.02 11.68
CA LEU A 207 5.57 0.15 10.57
C LEU A 207 4.63 -1.06 10.45
N MET A 208 5.19 -2.27 10.33
CA MET A 208 4.37 -3.46 10.09
C MET A 208 3.51 -3.85 11.29
N PHE A 209 4.06 -3.71 12.51
CA PHE A 209 3.31 -3.94 13.75
C PHE A 209 2.08 -3.03 13.80
N MET A 210 2.26 -1.73 13.52
CA MET A 210 1.16 -0.77 13.54
C MET A 210 0.17 -0.97 12.39
N ILE A 211 0.62 -1.35 11.20
CA ILE A 211 -0.29 -1.73 10.10
C ILE A 211 -1.23 -2.85 10.55
N PHE A 212 -0.70 -3.92 11.16
CA PHE A 212 -1.53 -5.01 11.65
C PHE A 212 -2.44 -4.59 12.81
N ALA A 213 -1.96 -3.77 13.75
CA ALA A 213 -2.78 -3.25 14.83
C ALA A 213 -3.96 -2.39 14.33
N LEU A 214 -3.73 -1.54 13.32
CA LEU A 214 -4.76 -0.67 12.76
C LEU A 214 -5.80 -1.43 11.93
N LEU A 215 -5.42 -2.56 11.32
CA LEU A 215 -6.31 -3.39 10.50
C LEU A 215 -7.07 -4.46 11.30
N ASP A 216 -6.72 -4.68 12.57
CA ASP A 216 -7.32 -5.72 13.40
C ASP A 216 -8.54 -5.22 14.16
N ASN A 217 -9.73 -5.66 13.72
CA ASN A 217 -11.01 -5.32 14.35
C ASN A 217 -11.23 -6.01 15.71
N ASN A 218 -10.40 -6.98 16.10
CA ASN A 218 -10.42 -7.56 17.45
C ASN A 218 -9.53 -6.79 18.43
N ASN A 219 -8.76 -5.83 17.93
CA ASN A 219 -8.13 -4.77 18.72
C ASN A 219 -8.99 -3.50 18.60
N ASN A 220 -8.45 -2.32 18.87
CA ASN A 220 -9.15 -1.05 18.64
C ASN A 220 -9.52 -0.89 17.15
N GLY A 221 -8.61 -1.23 16.23
CA GLY A 221 -8.79 -1.06 14.80
C GLY A 221 -9.03 0.39 14.37
N ALA A 222 -8.73 0.74 13.12
CA ALA A 222 -9.00 2.09 12.60
C ALA A 222 -10.18 2.12 11.61
N GLY A 223 -10.60 0.97 11.07
CA GLY A 223 -11.69 0.89 10.10
C GLY A 223 -11.47 1.85 8.92
N ASN A 224 -12.45 2.71 8.64
CA ASN A 224 -12.35 3.72 7.57
C ASN A 224 -11.30 4.81 7.84
N LEU A 225 -10.85 4.97 9.09
CA LEU A 225 -9.77 5.90 9.46
C LEU A 225 -8.38 5.27 9.28
N THR A 226 -8.26 4.04 8.79
CA THR A 226 -6.95 3.39 8.56
C THR A 226 -5.98 4.27 7.77
N PRO A 227 -6.36 4.95 6.67
CA PRO A 227 -5.44 5.85 5.97
C PRO A 227 -4.90 6.99 6.85
N LEU A 228 -5.75 7.56 7.72
CA LEU A 228 -5.35 8.60 8.68
C LEU A 228 -4.48 8.02 9.82
N GLY A 229 -4.74 6.79 10.26
CA GLY A 229 -3.86 6.09 11.20
C GLY A 229 -2.46 5.90 10.60
N LEU A 230 -2.38 5.48 9.33
CA LEU A 230 -1.12 5.30 8.62
C LEU A 230 -0.38 6.62 8.38
N PHE A 231 -1.09 7.73 8.18
CA PHE A 231 -0.51 9.07 8.20
C PHE A 231 0.33 9.29 9.46
N PHE A 232 -0.26 9.09 10.65
CA PHE A 232 0.41 9.34 11.92
C PHE A 232 1.52 8.33 12.22
N VAL A 233 1.39 7.08 11.78
CA VAL A 233 2.47 6.08 11.90
C VAL A 233 3.70 6.53 11.11
N ILE A 234 3.53 6.95 9.85
CA ILE A 234 4.65 7.36 9.00
C ILE A 234 5.25 8.68 9.46
N PHE A 235 4.40 9.65 9.81
CA PHE A 235 4.84 10.89 10.42
C PHE A 235 5.67 10.64 11.69
N GLY A 236 5.18 9.79 12.59
CA GLY A 236 5.87 9.43 13.82
C GLY A 236 7.20 8.71 13.59
N ILE A 237 7.25 7.76 12.64
CA ILE A 237 8.51 7.09 12.27
C ILE A 237 9.51 8.11 11.72
N GLY A 238 9.09 9.02 10.83
CA GLY A 238 9.96 10.07 10.30
C GLY A 238 10.49 10.99 11.40
N ALA A 239 9.62 11.45 12.29
CA ALA A 239 9.95 12.35 13.38
C ALA A 239 10.86 11.71 14.45
N CYS A 240 10.69 10.41 14.75
CA CYS A 240 11.39 9.73 15.84
C CYS A 240 12.60 8.89 15.40
N PHE A 241 12.58 8.31 14.20
CA PHE A 241 13.57 7.32 13.76
C PHE A 241 14.26 7.70 12.43
N GLY A 242 13.98 8.89 11.91
CA GLY A 242 14.37 9.19 10.54
C GLY A 242 15.73 9.86 10.33
N TRP A 243 16.35 10.44 11.37
CA TRP A 243 17.63 11.15 11.23
C TRP A 243 18.78 10.24 10.78
N GLU A 244 18.83 9.00 11.29
CA GLU A 244 19.98 8.13 11.07
C GLU A 244 20.10 7.63 9.62
N THR A 245 18.98 7.21 9.02
CA THR A 245 18.95 6.55 7.70
C THR A 245 17.91 7.08 6.74
N GLY A 246 17.11 8.08 7.13
CA GLY A 246 16.01 8.60 6.31
C GLY A 246 14.79 7.68 6.26
N TYR A 247 14.68 6.71 7.18
CA TYR A 247 13.52 5.82 7.37
C TYR A 247 12.98 5.27 6.05
N ALA A 248 13.85 4.65 5.25
CA ALA A 248 13.43 4.22 3.92
C ALA A 248 12.28 3.21 4.01
N ILE A 249 12.37 2.23 4.94
CA ILE A 249 11.34 1.25 5.38
C ILE A 249 10.53 0.53 4.28
N ASN A 250 10.87 0.75 3.02
CA ASN A 250 10.14 0.39 1.82
C ASN A 250 11.11 0.31 0.65
N LEU A 251 11.29 -0.90 0.11
CA LEU A 251 12.21 -1.14 -1.01
C LEU A 251 11.81 -0.31 -2.25
N ALA A 252 10.52 -0.25 -2.60
CA ALA A 252 10.10 0.46 -3.82
C ALA A 252 10.36 1.97 -3.70
N ARG A 253 10.12 2.54 -2.51
CA ARG A 253 10.35 3.96 -2.19
C ARG A 253 11.81 4.37 -2.29
N ASP A 254 12.74 3.46 -2.07
CA ASP A 254 14.17 3.77 -2.15
C ASP A 254 14.76 3.34 -3.50
N PHE A 255 14.54 2.09 -3.90
CA PHE A 255 15.14 1.52 -5.09
C PHE A 255 14.62 2.14 -6.39
N GLY A 256 13.31 2.43 -6.49
CA GLY A 256 12.74 3.07 -7.68
C GLY A 256 13.38 4.44 -7.96
N PRO A 257 13.37 5.38 -7.00
CA PRO A 257 14.02 6.67 -7.16
C PRO A 257 15.54 6.60 -7.28
N ARG A 258 16.20 5.63 -6.62
CA ARG A 258 17.64 5.36 -6.80
C ARG A 258 17.98 4.90 -8.21
N LEU A 259 17.11 4.09 -8.83
CA LEU A 259 17.27 3.70 -10.23
C LEU A 259 17.07 4.91 -11.15
N MET A 260 16.09 5.77 -10.86
CA MET A 260 15.91 7.02 -11.61
C MET A 260 17.13 7.93 -11.47
N SER A 261 17.63 8.15 -10.25
CA SER A 261 18.80 9.00 -10.01
C SER A 261 20.05 8.49 -10.74
N TYR A 262 20.22 7.16 -10.85
CA TYR A 262 21.25 6.57 -11.70
C TYR A 262 21.13 7.03 -13.17
N PHE A 263 19.94 6.94 -13.78
CA PHE A 263 19.71 7.43 -15.15
C PHE A 263 19.89 8.95 -15.31
N LEU A 264 19.68 9.70 -14.23
CA LEU A 264 19.89 11.15 -14.20
C LEU A 264 21.37 11.55 -14.04
N GLY A 265 22.27 10.60 -13.75
CA GLY A 265 23.72 10.84 -13.66
C GLY A 265 24.29 10.87 -12.24
N TYR A 266 23.52 10.53 -11.20
CA TYR A 266 24.00 10.52 -9.81
C TYR A 266 24.89 9.30 -9.47
N GLY A 267 25.00 8.31 -10.36
CA GLY A 267 25.83 7.12 -10.16
C GLY A 267 25.13 5.99 -9.39
N HIS A 268 25.90 4.96 -9.01
CA HIS A 268 25.37 3.71 -8.47
C HIS A 268 25.04 3.80 -6.97
N GLY A 269 23.94 3.18 -6.57
CA GLY A 269 23.62 2.91 -5.16
C GLY A 269 23.20 1.47 -4.95
N VAL A 270 23.34 0.98 -3.72
CA VAL A 270 23.01 -0.40 -3.34
C VAL A 270 21.57 -0.47 -2.81
N PRO A 271 20.70 -1.37 -3.32
CA PRO A 271 19.35 -1.55 -2.81
C PRO A 271 19.36 -2.13 -1.39
N MET A 272 18.34 -1.79 -0.60
CA MET A 272 18.28 -2.15 0.81
C MET A 272 17.33 -3.32 1.11
N VAL A 273 17.81 -4.30 1.87
CA VAL A 273 17.05 -5.50 2.25
C VAL A 273 16.48 -5.46 3.67
N ALA A 274 16.96 -4.53 4.52
CA ALA A 274 16.56 -4.40 5.91
C ALA A 274 15.04 -4.30 6.12
N PRO A 275 14.26 -3.59 5.27
CA PRO A 275 12.80 -3.51 5.45
C PRO A 275 12.08 -4.85 5.46
N PHE A 276 12.53 -5.84 4.67
CA PHE A 276 11.92 -7.17 4.67
C PHE A 276 12.08 -7.87 6.01
N VAL A 277 13.25 -7.74 6.63
CA VAL A 277 13.53 -8.30 7.95
C VAL A 277 12.68 -7.59 9.01
N GLY A 278 12.67 -6.27 8.99
CA GLY A 278 11.90 -5.47 9.94
C GLY A 278 10.39 -5.71 9.83
N CYS A 279 9.80 -5.63 8.63
CA CYS A 279 8.37 -5.90 8.48
C CYS A 279 8.00 -7.34 8.87
N THR A 280 8.83 -8.33 8.54
CA THR A 280 8.58 -9.71 8.96
C THR A 280 8.63 -9.84 10.49
N LEU A 281 9.60 -9.20 11.14
CA LEU A 281 9.70 -9.14 12.60
C LEU A 281 8.51 -8.44 13.24
N GLY A 282 8.10 -7.27 12.75
CA GLY A 282 6.97 -6.51 13.27
C GLY A 282 5.65 -7.29 13.16
N GLY A 283 5.42 -7.93 12.01
CA GLY A 283 4.27 -8.80 11.82
C GLY A 283 4.28 -10.02 12.74
N PHE A 284 5.44 -10.66 12.91
CA PHE A 284 5.63 -11.77 13.85
C PHE A 284 5.33 -11.35 15.30
N LEU A 285 5.86 -10.20 15.75
CA LEU A 285 5.64 -9.71 17.11
C LEU A 285 4.16 -9.41 17.38
N TYR A 286 3.47 -8.76 16.43
CA TYR A 286 2.03 -8.53 16.59
C TYR A 286 1.27 -9.86 16.69
N ASP A 287 1.63 -10.84 15.86
CA ASP A 287 0.96 -12.13 15.83
C ASP A 287 1.20 -13.00 17.07
N VAL A 288 2.41 -12.98 17.62
CA VAL A 288 2.76 -13.74 18.82
C VAL A 288 2.08 -13.19 20.06
N PHE A 289 1.99 -11.87 20.20
CA PHE A 289 1.63 -11.25 21.47
C PHE A 289 0.19 -10.72 21.50
N LEU A 290 -0.39 -10.31 20.37
CA LEU A 290 -1.69 -9.61 20.34
C LEU A 290 -2.73 -10.28 19.44
N TYR A 291 -2.35 -10.79 18.27
CA TYR A 291 -3.31 -11.30 17.28
C TYR A 291 -3.73 -12.75 17.56
N THR A 292 -5.03 -12.97 17.76
CA THR A 292 -5.60 -14.32 17.97
C THR A 292 -6.29 -14.89 16.72
N GLY A 293 -6.27 -14.17 15.60
CA GLY A 293 -6.93 -14.57 14.37
C GLY A 293 -6.13 -15.53 13.46
N PRO A 294 -6.57 -15.76 12.21
CA PRO A 294 -5.92 -16.68 11.28
C PRO A 294 -4.50 -16.25 10.88
N SER A 295 -3.49 -16.91 11.44
CA SER A 295 -2.06 -16.67 11.19
C SER A 295 -1.28 -18.00 11.20
N PRO A 296 -0.12 -18.13 10.51
CA PRO A 296 0.80 -19.25 10.75
C PRO A 296 1.19 -19.39 12.24
N VAL A 297 1.38 -18.29 12.95
CA VAL A 297 1.83 -18.29 14.36
C VAL A 297 0.82 -19.00 15.26
N ASN A 298 -0.48 -18.87 14.95
CA ASN A 298 -1.59 -19.48 15.68
C ASN A 298 -1.90 -20.93 15.22
N THR A 299 -0.95 -21.60 14.57
CA THR A 299 -1.06 -23.02 14.18
C THR A 299 0.04 -23.87 14.82
N PRO A 300 -0.11 -25.20 14.92
CA PRO A 300 0.92 -26.05 15.52
C PRO A 300 2.31 -25.78 14.93
N TRP A 301 3.31 -25.71 15.81
CA TRP A 301 4.71 -25.38 15.44
C TRP A 301 4.86 -24.01 14.75
N MET A 302 4.00 -23.04 15.07
CA MET A 302 3.97 -21.70 14.46
C MET A 302 3.92 -21.74 12.92
N GLY A 303 3.32 -22.79 12.37
CA GLY A 303 3.17 -22.96 10.92
C GLY A 303 4.44 -23.46 10.21
N LEU A 304 5.47 -23.92 10.92
CA LEU A 304 6.70 -24.48 10.31
C LEU A 304 6.42 -25.64 9.35
N SER A 305 5.33 -26.38 9.59
CA SER A 305 4.84 -27.43 8.70
C SER A 305 4.55 -26.94 7.27
N ARG A 306 4.24 -25.65 7.09
CA ARG A 306 4.00 -25.01 5.78
C ARG A 306 5.26 -24.91 4.91
N LEU A 307 6.44 -24.85 5.54
CA LEU A 307 7.72 -24.85 4.83
C LEU A 307 8.14 -26.25 4.40
N ILE A 308 7.83 -27.26 5.23
CA ILE A 308 8.24 -28.65 5.02
C ILE A 308 7.30 -29.36 4.04
N ARG A 309 6.00 -29.03 4.06
CA ARG A 309 4.98 -29.60 3.16
C ARG A 309 4.20 -28.49 2.47
N PRO A 310 4.80 -27.80 1.48
CA PRO A 310 4.14 -26.73 0.76
C PRO A 310 2.96 -27.29 -0.04
N THR A 311 1.73 -27.05 0.40
CA THR A 311 0.54 -27.37 -0.40
C THR A 311 0.17 -26.18 -1.29
N PRO A 312 -0.54 -26.40 -2.41
CA PRO A 312 -1.10 -25.31 -3.19
C PRO A 312 -1.99 -24.37 -2.37
N THR A 313 -2.62 -24.84 -1.29
CA THR A 313 -3.42 -24.02 -0.37
C THR A 313 -2.58 -23.15 0.56
N VAL A 314 -1.32 -23.51 0.82
CA VAL A 314 -0.38 -22.70 1.61
C VAL A 314 0.20 -21.55 0.79
N TRP A 315 0.52 -21.79 -0.48
CA TRP A 315 1.21 -20.83 -1.34
C TRP A 315 0.30 -20.16 -2.40
N SER A 316 -0.90 -20.68 -2.60
CA SER A 316 -1.90 -20.17 -3.52
C SER A 316 -3.28 -20.21 -2.84
N ASN A 317 -3.71 -19.07 -2.30
CA ASN A 317 -5.09 -18.87 -1.85
C ASN A 317 -6.10 -18.75 -3.00
N THR A 318 -5.76 -19.28 -4.18
CA THR A 318 -6.60 -19.28 -5.39
C THR A 318 -7.64 -20.41 -5.39
N LYS A 319 -7.61 -21.33 -4.41
CA LYS A 319 -8.49 -22.51 -4.34
C LYS A 319 -9.53 -22.48 -3.22
N THR A 320 -9.61 -21.41 -2.44
CA THR A 320 -10.69 -21.19 -1.47
C THR A 320 -11.63 -20.16 -2.07
N ASP A 321 -12.72 -20.64 -2.66
CA ASP A 321 -14.02 -19.99 -2.93
C ASP A 321 -14.71 -20.60 -4.16
N ARG A 322 -14.84 -21.93 -4.21
CA ARG A 322 -15.73 -22.61 -5.16
C ARG A 322 -16.72 -23.59 -4.53
N TYR A 323 -16.80 -23.65 -3.21
CA TYR A 323 -17.79 -24.47 -2.50
C TYR A 323 -18.19 -23.82 -1.19
N VAL A 324 -19.13 -22.87 -1.27
CA VAL A 324 -20.20 -22.64 -0.28
C VAL A 324 -21.47 -22.40 -1.07
#